data_AF-A0A8H4P7X3-F1
#
_entry.id   AF-A0A8H4P7X3-F1
#
_cell.length_a   1.000
_cell.length_b   1.000
_cell.length_c   1.000
_cell.angle_alpha   90.00
_cell.angle_beta   90.00
_cell.angle_gamma   90.00
#
_symmetry.space_group_name_H-M   'P 1'
#
loop_
_entity.id
_entity.type
_entity.pdbx_description
1 polymer ?
#
loop_
_entity_poly.entity_id
_entity_poly.type
_entity_poly.pdbx_seq_one_letter_code
_entity_poly.pdbx_strand_id
1 'polypeptide(L)'
;MPFPETAFTLEGGCKCKAVRFRAEVPAFEERAISPYKTPGRDLPDSELPRFPMSVVCHCNDCRAATSQMGASGMPTHAPTVSLSVSSPGSDGDDTRTWTPWPDMSLSFSADKVEPLKRYESSPSRWRYFCGNCGSPVGYEVDPASLPAELNWPHVVVIWTGALDRSILEKDWVKPDHIMFTSLGIPWVRKQLKEGIEGVQEHPFIFIDQQMNKEAIEAMLPLVGASGIDVNITIWE
;
A
#
# COMPACT_ATOMS: atom_id res chain seq x y z
N MET A 1 6.98 -11.60 -8.51
CA MET A 1 7.14 -10.73 -7.33
C MET A 1 8.61 -10.65 -6.95
N PRO A 2 9.15 -9.45 -6.67
CA PRO A 2 10.57 -9.24 -6.45
C PRO A 2 11.04 -9.64 -5.05
N PHE A 3 10.12 -9.79 -4.07
CA PHE A 3 10.46 -10.12 -2.68
C PHE A 3 11.10 -11.50 -2.52
N PRO A 4 12.02 -11.68 -1.54
CA PRO A 4 12.62 -12.98 -1.23
C PRO A 4 11.57 -14.05 -0.94
N GLU A 5 11.85 -15.31 -1.23
CA GLU A 5 10.96 -16.42 -0.84
C GLU A 5 11.07 -16.76 0.65
N THR A 6 12.23 -16.52 1.25
CA THR A 6 12.45 -16.70 2.70
C THR A 6 11.77 -15.59 3.49
N ALA A 7 11.58 -15.81 4.80
CA ALA A 7 11.12 -14.75 5.70
C ALA A 7 12.10 -13.56 5.73
N PHE A 8 11.57 -12.36 5.92
CA PHE A 8 12.34 -11.12 6.02
C PHE A 8 11.57 -10.06 6.81
N THR A 9 12.23 -8.95 7.14
CA THR A 9 11.61 -7.83 7.86
C THR A 9 11.67 -6.56 7.03
N LEU A 10 10.54 -5.87 6.92
CA LEU A 10 10.50 -4.47 6.49
C LEU A 10 10.52 -3.61 7.75
N GLU A 11 11.32 -2.54 7.73
CA GLU A 11 11.38 -1.60 8.84
C GLU A 11 11.46 -0.17 8.33
N GLY A 12 10.91 0.74 9.12
CA GLY A 12 10.83 2.14 8.73
C GLY A 12 10.04 2.97 9.74
N GLY A 13 9.66 4.17 9.31
CA GLY A 13 8.85 5.07 10.11
C GLY A 13 8.92 6.51 9.61
N CYS A 14 8.59 7.42 10.50
CA CYS A 14 8.64 8.84 10.20
C CYS A 14 10.06 9.41 10.32
N LYS A 15 10.28 10.58 9.72
CA LYS A 15 11.58 11.27 9.71
C LYS A 15 12.10 11.57 11.12
N CYS A 16 11.23 11.95 12.06
CA CYS A 16 11.62 12.26 13.44
C CYS A 16 11.68 11.04 14.37
N LYS A 17 11.51 9.82 13.83
CA LYS A 17 11.57 8.54 14.58
C LYS A 17 10.55 8.36 15.72
N ALA A 18 9.62 9.30 15.88
CA ALA A 18 8.53 9.22 16.85
C ALA A 18 7.49 8.13 16.49
N VAL A 19 7.38 7.78 15.21
CA VAL A 19 6.60 6.64 14.72
C VAL A 19 7.54 5.71 13.99
N ARG A 20 7.54 4.44 14.38
CA ARG A 20 8.28 3.36 13.72
C ARG A 20 7.33 2.22 13.40
N PHE A 21 7.60 1.49 12.33
CA PHE A 21 6.92 0.25 12.02
C PHE A 21 7.94 -0.85 11.74
N ARG A 22 7.50 -2.09 11.94
CA ARG A 22 8.15 -3.29 11.41
C ARG A 22 7.08 -4.19 10.82
N ALA A 23 7.37 -4.83 9.70
CA ALA A 23 6.54 -5.89 9.13
C ALA A 23 7.34 -7.18 9.09
N GLU A 24 6.90 -8.19 9.84
CA GLU A 24 7.52 -9.51 9.90
C GLU A 24 6.92 -10.38 8.79
N VAL A 25 7.54 -10.35 7.61
CA VAL A 25 7.04 -11.05 6.42
C VAL A 25 7.44 -12.51 6.50
N PRO A 26 6.49 -13.46 6.48
CA PRO A 26 6.81 -14.89 6.57
C PRO A 26 7.38 -15.42 5.24
N ALA A 27 7.76 -16.70 5.24
CA ALA A 27 8.15 -17.40 4.02
C ALA A 27 6.99 -17.40 3.00
N PHE A 28 7.32 -17.51 1.71
CA PHE A 28 6.36 -17.31 0.61
C PHE A 28 5.05 -18.10 0.76
N GLU A 29 5.15 -19.39 1.09
CA GLU A 29 3.99 -20.28 1.23
C GLU A 29 3.01 -19.89 2.34
N GLU A 30 3.50 -19.20 3.36
CA GLU A 30 2.73 -18.76 4.53
C GLU A 30 2.14 -17.34 4.35
N ARG A 31 2.49 -16.64 3.27
CA ARG A 31 1.99 -15.29 3.01
C ARG A 31 0.52 -15.33 2.63
N ALA A 32 -0.24 -14.37 3.16
CA ALA A 32 -1.62 -14.15 2.76
C ALA A 32 -1.70 -13.85 1.25
N ILE A 33 -2.70 -14.46 0.60
CA ILE A 33 -2.96 -14.26 -0.83
C ILE A 33 -3.42 -12.81 -1.05
N SER A 34 -2.82 -12.17 -2.04
CA SER A 34 -3.26 -10.86 -2.50
C SER A 34 -4.56 -11.01 -3.29
N PRO A 35 -5.59 -10.26 -2.94
CA PRO A 35 -6.88 -10.31 -3.60
C PRO A 35 -6.97 -9.30 -4.75
N TYR A 36 -5.84 -8.79 -5.25
CA TYR A 36 -5.78 -7.88 -6.40
C TYR A 36 -5.99 -8.64 -7.71
N LYS A 37 -6.96 -9.54 -7.74
CA LYS A 37 -7.42 -10.25 -8.92
C LYS A 37 -8.91 -10.05 -9.10
N THR A 38 -9.38 -10.19 -10.34
CA THR A 38 -10.81 -10.11 -10.65
C THR A 38 -11.58 -11.22 -9.91
N PRO A 39 -12.64 -10.87 -9.15
CA PRO A 39 -13.52 -11.88 -8.54
C PRO A 39 -14.05 -12.88 -9.54
N GLY A 40 -14.12 -14.16 -9.14
CA GLY A 40 -14.63 -15.24 -10.00
C GLY A 40 -13.65 -15.71 -11.09
N ARG A 41 -12.42 -15.18 -11.13
CA ARG A 41 -11.34 -15.72 -11.97
C ARG A 41 -10.43 -16.62 -11.14
N ASP A 42 -10.38 -17.88 -11.54
CA ASP A 42 -9.48 -18.86 -10.94
C ASP A 42 -8.09 -18.74 -11.55
N LEU A 43 -7.09 -18.60 -10.67
CA LEU A 43 -5.68 -18.72 -11.01
C LEU A 43 -5.13 -19.89 -10.18
N PRO A 44 -4.20 -20.69 -10.72
CA PRO A 44 -3.51 -21.71 -9.93
C PRO A 44 -2.87 -21.09 -8.68
N ASP A 45 -2.84 -21.81 -7.56
CA ASP A 45 -2.24 -21.31 -6.30
C ASP A 45 -0.78 -20.85 -6.47
N SER A 46 -0.04 -21.48 -7.37
CA SER A 46 1.34 -21.13 -7.73
C SER A 46 1.48 -19.78 -8.43
N GLU A 47 0.39 -19.25 -8.99
CA GLU A 47 0.33 -17.99 -9.73
C GLU A 47 -0.38 -16.88 -8.92
N LEU A 48 -0.96 -17.23 -7.76
CA LEU A 48 -1.62 -16.23 -6.93
C LEU A 48 -0.59 -15.25 -6.34
N PRO A 49 -0.74 -13.94 -6.57
CA PRO A 49 0.09 -12.94 -5.89
C PRO A 49 -0.10 -13.07 -4.38
N ARG A 50 0.95 -12.78 -3.61
CA ARG A 50 0.92 -12.84 -2.13
C ARG A 50 1.48 -11.56 -1.54
N PHE A 51 1.17 -11.26 -0.29
CA PHE A 51 1.73 -10.06 0.36
C PHE A 51 3.13 -10.28 0.93
N PRO A 52 4.01 -9.25 0.95
CA PRO A 52 3.79 -7.91 0.43
C PRO A 52 3.94 -7.86 -1.09
N MET A 53 3.37 -6.82 -1.70
CA MET A 53 3.63 -6.43 -3.09
C MET A 53 4.31 -5.06 -3.12
N SER A 54 5.08 -4.76 -4.16
CA SER A 54 5.70 -3.44 -4.34
C SER A 54 5.04 -2.76 -5.53
N VAL A 55 4.28 -1.70 -5.27
CA VAL A 55 3.42 -1.10 -6.28
C VAL A 55 3.70 0.39 -6.41
N VAL A 56 3.46 0.92 -7.61
CA VAL A 56 3.28 2.37 -7.83
C VAL A 56 1.84 2.63 -8.21
N CYS A 57 1.17 3.49 -7.46
CA CYS A 57 -0.20 3.89 -7.71
C CYS A 57 -0.26 5.25 -8.40
N HIS A 58 -1.03 5.33 -9.49
CA HIS A 58 -1.26 6.56 -10.24
C HIS A 58 -2.51 7.36 -9.82
N CYS A 59 -3.30 6.88 -8.86
CA CYS A 59 -4.54 7.56 -8.50
C CYS A 59 -4.29 8.97 -7.94
N ASN A 60 -5.23 9.88 -8.22
CA ASN A 60 -5.15 11.28 -7.80
C ASN A 60 -5.01 11.42 -6.28
N ASP A 61 -5.72 10.61 -5.51
CA ASP A 61 -5.76 10.69 -4.05
C ASP A 61 -4.42 10.33 -3.42
N CYS A 62 -3.79 9.24 -3.87
CA CYS A 62 -2.48 8.83 -3.36
C CYS A 62 -1.39 9.80 -3.80
N ARG A 63 -1.45 10.31 -5.03
CA ARG A 63 -0.56 11.38 -5.49
C ARG A 63 -0.67 12.62 -4.60
N ALA A 64 -1.88 13.11 -4.38
CA ALA A 64 -2.12 14.32 -3.58
C ALA A 64 -1.70 14.12 -2.11
N ALA A 65 -2.11 13.01 -1.50
CA ALA A 65 -1.83 12.75 -0.09
C ALA A 65 -0.34 12.53 0.22
N THR A 66 0.42 11.97 -0.72
CA THR A 66 1.86 11.68 -0.52
C THR A 66 2.77 12.72 -1.18
N SER A 67 2.22 13.59 -2.02
CA SER A 67 2.97 14.48 -2.92
C SER A 67 3.96 13.74 -3.84
N GLN A 68 3.72 12.46 -4.14
CA GLN A 68 4.51 11.66 -5.08
C GLN A 68 3.78 11.54 -6.41
N MET A 69 4.45 11.84 -7.53
CA MET A 69 3.82 11.80 -8.87
C MET A 69 3.34 10.39 -9.27
N GLY A 70 4.04 9.35 -8.82
CA GLY A 70 3.53 7.99 -8.68
C GLY A 70 3.75 7.54 -7.25
N ALA A 71 2.67 7.30 -6.51
CA ALA A 71 2.75 6.99 -5.10
C ALA A 71 3.24 5.54 -4.92
N SER A 72 4.47 5.37 -4.48
CA SER A 72 5.02 4.03 -4.22
C SER A 72 4.62 3.54 -2.83
N GLY A 73 4.06 2.34 -2.77
CA GLY A 73 3.63 1.71 -1.53
C GLY A 73 3.75 0.19 -1.57
N MET A 74 3.66 -0.39 -0.38
CA MET A 74 3.73 -1.82 -0.14
C MET A 74 2.46 -2.31 0.55
N PRO A 75 1.44 -2.74 -0.21
CA PRO A 75 0.35 -3.52 0.33
C PRO A 75 0.90 -4.72 1.10
N THR A 76 0.53 -4.82 2.37
CA THR A 76 1.06 -5.80 3.34
C THR A 76 -0.10 -6.32 4.19
N HIS A 77 -0.03 -7.58 4.60
CA HIS A 77 -1.01 -8.17 5.50
C HIS A 77 -0.91 -7.51 6.89
N ALA A 78 -1.93 -6.75 7.30
CA ALA A 78 -1.88 -5.92 8.50
C ALA A 78 -1.48 -6.67 9.79
N PRO A 79 -1.90 -7.93 10.03
CA PRO A 79 -1.44 -8.71 11.18
C PRO A 79 0.06 -8.95 11.27
N THR A 80 0.82 -8.84 10.16
CA THR A 80 2.28 -8.97 10.20
C THR A 80 2.98 -7.65 10.52
N VAL A 81 2.24 -6.54 10.59
CA VAL A 81 2.77 -5.20 10.83
C VAL A 81 2.55 -4.81 12.28
N SER A 82 3.58 -4.24 12.90
CA SER A 82 3.52 -3.63 14.23
C SER A 82 4.06 -2.21 14.19
N LEU A 83 3.48 -1.32 14.99
CA LEU A 83 3.97 0.05 15.17
C LEU A 83 4.51 0.28 16.58
N SER A 84 5.45 1.20 16.67
CA SER A 84 5.90 1.81 17.91
C SER A 84 5.75 3.32 17.82
N VAL A 85 5.05 3.90 18.80
CA VAL A 85 4.84 5.34 18.90
C VAL A 85 5.53 5.82 20.18
N SER A 86 6.45 6.77 20.04
CA SER A 86 7.25 7.29 21.15
C SER A 86 7.01 8.78 21.33
N SER A 87 6.95 9.23 22.58
CA SER A 87 6.81 10.67 22.87
C SER A 87 7.97 11.47 22.27
N PRO A 88 7.74 12.74 21.89
CA PRO A 88 8.80 13.61 21.38
C PRO A 88 9.97 13.69 22.37
N GLY A 89 11.20 13.42 21.92
CA GLY A 89 12.42 13.55 22.73
C GLY A 89 12.94 12.28 23.40
N SER A 90 12.28 11.13 23.23
CA SER A 90 12.81 9.83 23.66
C SER A 90 13.79 9.23 22.64
N ASP A 91 14.75 10.02 22.18
CA ASP A 91 15.80 9.53 21.29
C ASP A 91 16.76 8.63 22.10
N GLY A 92 16.75 7.33 21.80
CA GLY A 92 17.84 6.42 22.18
C GLY A 92 17.49 5.23 23.08
N ASP A 93 16.23 4.94 23.36
CA ASP A 93 15.89 3.75 24.16
C ASP A 93 15.61 2.54 23.23
N ASP A 94 16.39 1.46 23.41
CA ASP A 94 16.23 0.16 22.75
C ASP A 94 14.91 -0.53 23.14
N THR A 95 14.16 0.03 24.09
CA THR A 95 12.92 -0.54 24.65
C THR A 95 11.67 0.05 23.97
N ARG A 96 11.54 -0.14 22.66
CA ARG A 96 10.30 0.19 21.95
C ARG A 96 9.20 -0.81 22.27
N THR A 97 8.05 -0.33 22.75
CA THR A 97 6.81 -1.12 22.75
C THR A 97 6.25 -1.18 21.33
N TRP A 98 5.92 -2.39 20.89
CA TRP A 98 5.34 -2.67 19.59
C TRP A 98 3.88 -3.13 19.74
N THR A 99 2.99 -2.47 19.02
CA THR A 99 1.56 -2.80 18.97
C THR A 99 1.21 -3.27 17.57
N PRO A 100 0.56 -4.44 17.40
CA PRO A 100 0.08 -4.91 16.10
C PRO A 100 -0.81 -3.86 15.42
N TRP A 101 -0.72 -3.76 14.08
CA TRP A 101 -1.49 -2.78 13.31
C TRP A 101 -3.00 -2.90 13.54
N PRO A 102 -3.62 -4.10 13.55
CA PRO A 102 -5.06 -4.23 13.79
C PRO A 102 -5.47 -3.64 15.15
N ASP A 103 -4.71 -3.92 16.21
CA ASP A 103 -4.98 -3.42 17.56
C ASP A 103 -4.79 -1.90 17.64
N MET A 104 -3.75 -1.37 16.99
CA MET A 104 -3.52 0.07 16.88
C MET A 104 -4.67 0.76 16.14
N SER A 105 -5.10 0.22 15.00
CA SER A 105 -6.18 0.77 14.19
C SER A 105 -7.50 0.83 14.95
N LEU A 106 -7.83 -0.23 15.68
CA LEU A 106 -9.05 -0.33 16.50
C LEU A 106 -9.01 0.60 17.74
N SER A 107 -7.86 0.73 18.38
CA SER A 107 -7.69 1.54 19.61
C SER A 107 -7.28 3.00 19.36
N PHE A 108 -7.17 3.40 18.09
CA PHE A 108 -6.81 4.76 17.72
C PHE A 108 -7.86 5.76 18.23
N SER A 109 -7.38 6.88 18.77
CA SER A 109 -8.21 8.01 19.18
C SER A 109 -7.58 9.32 18.75
N ALA A 110 -8.36 10.17 18.09
CA ALA A 110 -7.90 11.48 17.62
C ALA A 110 -7.56 12.43 18.77
N ASP A 111 -8.20 12.23 19.94
CA ASP A 111 -8.04 13.06 21.14
C ASP A 111 -6.73 12.76 21.89
N LYS A 112 -6.09 11.61 21.62
CA LYS A 112 -4.81 11.27 22.21
C LYS A 112 -3.70 12.19 21.67
N VAL A 113 -2.93 12.77 22.58
CA VAL A 113 -1.73 13.55 22.27
C VAL A 113 -0.58 12.59 21.97
N GLU A 114 -0.63 11.97 20.79
CA GLU A 114 0.39 11.06 20.29
C GLU A 114 0.93 11.52 18.92
N PRO A 115 2.20 11.19 18.60
CA PRO A 115 2.78 11.49 17.31
C PRO A 115 2.09 10.85 16.11
N LEU A 116 1.46 9.68 16.26
CA LEU A 116 0.73 9.06 15.16
C LEU A 116 -0.64 9.72 15.02
N LYS A 117 -0.94 10.22 13.82
CA LYS A 117 -2.22 10.81 13.46
C LYS A 117 -2.82 10.04 12.29
N ARG A 118 -4.15 10.05 12.21
CA ARG A 118 -4.87 9.55 11.03
C ARG A 118 -6.03 10.46 10.66
N TYR A 119 -6.43 10.41 9.41
CA TYR A 119 -7.66 11.02 8.93
C TYR A 119 -8.35 10.08 7.95
N GLU A 120 -9.68 10.18 7.86
CA GLU A 120 -10.47 9.48 6.86
C GLU A 120 -10.37 10.24 5.54
N SER A 121 -9.70 9.66 4.54
CA SER A 121 -9.51 10.32 3.23
C SER A 121 -10.67 10.11 2.27
N SER A 122 -11.42 9.04 2.48
CA SER A 122 -12.68 8.69 1.82
C SER A 122 -13.40 7.66 2.70
N PRO A 123 -14.71 7.38 2.52
CA PRO A 123 -15.44 6.50 3.42
C PRO A 123 -14.71 5.18 3.67
N SER A 124 -14.44 4.89 4.95
CA SER A 124 -13.74 3.67 5.39
C SER A 124 -12.29 3.53 4.87
N ARG A 125 -11.63 4.65 4.54
CA ARG A 125 -10.23 4.71 4.10
C ARG A 125 -9.43 5.66 4.97
N TRP A 126 -8.44 5.12 5.67
CA TRP A 126 -7.66 5.85 6.65
C TRP A 126 -6.23 6.09 6.15
N ARG A 127 -5.73 7.30 6.33
CA ARG A 127 -4.33 7.65 6.06
C ARG A 127 -3.63 8.00 7.35
N TYR A 128 -2.49 7.36 7.57
CA TYR A 128 -1.68 7.46 8.78
C TYR A 128 -0.41 8.26 8.51
N PHE A 129 -0.08 9.19 9.39
CA PHE A 129 1.08 10.05 9.27
C PHE A 129 1.59 10.48 10.64
N CYS A 130 2.83 10.96 10.71
CA CYS A 130 3.36 11.54 11.93
C CYS A 130 2.91 13.00 12.07
N GLY A 131 2.16 13.33 13.11
CA GLY A 131 1.75 14.68 13.46
C GLY A 131 2.91 15.63 13.81
N ASN A 132 4.08 15.09 14.22
CA ASN A 132 5.24 15.91 14.55
C ASN A 132 6.02 16.40 13.32
N CYS A 133 6.19 15.53 12.30
CA CYS A 133 7.04 15.84 11.14
C CYS A 133 6.35 15.70 9.78
N GLY A 134 5.07 15.37 9.75
CA GLY A 134 4.26 15.24 8.52
C GLY A 134 4.56 14.02 7.66
N SER A 135 5.50 13.15 8.03
CA SER A 135 5.84 11.98 7.21
C SER A 135 4.64 11.04 7.06
N PRO A 136 4.24 10.68 5.84
CA PRO A 136 3.21 9.67 5.64
C PRO A 136 3.76 8.30 6.05
N VAL A 137 2.95 7.50 6.74
CA VAL A 137 3.35 6.19 7.26
C VAL A 137 2.62 5.08 6.53
N GLY A 138 1.29 5.16 6.44
CA GLY A 138 0.52 4.14 5.75
C GLY A 138 -0.88 4.56 5.36
N TYR A 139 -1.56 3.64 4.69
CA TYR A 139 -2.95 3.74 4.26
C TYR A 139 -3.65 2.42 4.53
N GLU A 140 -4.87 2.50 5.03
CA GLU A 140 -5.66 1.34 5.41
C GLU A 140 -7.06 1.47 4.83
N VAL A 141 -7.59 0.31 4.45
CA VAL A 141 -8.97 0.11 4.08
C VAL A 141 -9.63 -0.66 5.21
N ASP A 142 -10.79 -0.20 5.71
CA ASP A 142 -11.62 -1.04 6.57
C ASP A 142 -12.05 -2.30 5.78
N PRO A 143 -11.66 -3.51 6.21
CA PRO A 143 -12.06 -4.74 5.53
C PRO A 143 -13.58 -4.91 5.43
N ALA A 144 -14.35 -4.39 6.41
CA ALA A 144 -15.81 -4.47 6.42
C ALA A 144 -16.47 -3.58 5.35
N SER A 145 -15.74 -2.62 4.80
CA SER A 145 -16.24 -1.73 3.73
C SER A 145 -16.10 -2.32 2.33
N LEU A 146 -15.42 -3.46 2.19
CA LEU A 146 -15.16 -4.10 0.91
C LEU A 146 -16.26 -5.13 0.58
N PRO A 147 -16.62 -5.27 -0.71
CA PRO A 147 -17.47 -6.37 -1.16
C PRO A 147 -16.96 -7.73 -0.67
N ALA A 148 -17.85 -8.53 -0.08
CA ALA A 148 -17.48 -9.83 0.52
C ALA A 148 -16.90 -10.80 -0.52
N GLU A 149 -17.32 -10.67 -1.77
CA GLU A 149 -16.87 -11.47 -2.92
C GLU A 149 -15.39 -11.27 -3.24
N LEU A 150 -14.79 -10.15 -2.81
CA LEU A 150 -13.37 -9.90 -2.97
C LEU A 150 -12.51 -10.72 -1.99
N ASN A 151 -13.08 -11.16 -0.86
CA ASN A 151 -12.39 -11.89 0.20
C ASN A 151 -11.02 -11.27 0.57
N TRP A 152 -10.97 -9.94 0.69
CA TRP A 152 -9.73 -9.24 1.01
C TRP A 152 -9.31 -9.55 2.45
N PRO A 153 -8.07 -9.98 2.70
CA PRO A 153 -7.55 -9.97 4.06
C PRO A 153 -7.41 -8.53 4.54
N HIS A 154 -7.14 -8.34 5.83
CA HIS A 154 -6.86 -7.01 6.36
C HIS A 154 -5.53 -6.51 5.82
N VAL A 155 -5.58 -5.49 4.95
CA VAL A 155 -4.40 -4.94 4.25
C VAL A 155 -4.10 -3.54 4.73
N VAL A 156 -2.83 -3.28 4.99
CA VAL A 156 -2.25 -1.95 5.12
C VAL A 156 -1.26 -1.71 4.00
N VAL A 157 -1.31 -0.55 3.37
CA VAL A 157 -0.27 -0.08 2.45
C VAL A 157 0.73 0.75 3.24
N ILE A 158 1.95 0.25 3.37
CA ILE A 158 3.08 1.02 3.93
C ILE A 158 3.67 1.86 2.80
N TRP A 159 3.87 3.16 2.99
CA TRP A 159 4.49 3.97 1.94
C TRP A 159 5.97 3.61 1.79
N THR A 160 6.42 3.35 0.57
CA THR A 160 7.82 2.95 0.31
C THR A 160 8.79 4.00 0.84
N GLY A 161 8.46 5.29 0.67
CA GLY A 161 9.26 6.39 1.20
C GLY A 161 9.37 6.49 2.73
N ALA A 162 8.60 5.68 3.47
CA ALA A 162 8.69 5.57 4.93
C ALA A 162 9.62 4.42 5.37
N LEU A 163 10.13 3.59 4.46
CA LEU A 163 11.10 2.55 4.79
C LEU A 163 12.45 3.15 5.16
N ASP A 164 13.20 2.45 6.00
CA ASP A 164 14.59 2.79 6.26
C ASP A 164 15.44 2.63 5.00
N ARG A 165 16.50 3.43 4.91
CA ARG A 165 17.40 3.43 3.76
C ARG A 165 18.03 2.07 3.48
N SER A 166 18.37 1.32 4.53
CA SER A 166 18.92 -0.04 4.43
C SER A 166 17.99 -1.02 3.71
N ILE A 167 16.67 -0.79 3.79
CA ILE A 167 15.64 -1.57 3.10
C ILE A 167 15.44 -1.01 1.68
N LEU A 168 15.38 0.32 1.51
CA LEU A 168 15.21 0.96 0.20
C LEU A 168 16.31 0.62 -0.82
N GLU A 169 17.53 0.35 -0.34
CA GLU A 169 18.67 -0.02 -1.19
C GLU A 169 18.63 -1.49 -1.65
N LYS A 170 17.62 -2.28 -1.24
CA LYS A 170 17.45 -3.66 -1.69
C LYS A 170 16.74 -3.72 -3.04
N ASP A 171 17.27 -4.50 -3.97
CA ASP A 171 16.67 -4.66 -5.30
C ASP A 171 15.24 -5.20 -5.26
N TRP A 172 14.94 -6.03 -4.27
CA TRP A 172 13.62 -6.64 -4.11
C TRP A 172 12.52 -5.69 -3.62
N VAL A 173 12.86 -4.45 -3.28
CA VAL A 173 11.92 -3.37 -2.95
C VAL A 173 11.40 -2.65 -4.20
N LYS A 174 12.06 -2.80 -5.35
CA LYS A 174 11.65 -2.18 -6.62
C LYS A 174 10.20 -2.56 -6.94
N PRO A 175 9.36 -1.62 -7.41
CA PRO A 175 8.00 -1.95 -7.83
C PRO A 175 7.99 -2.93 -9.00
N ASP A 176 7.09 -3.90 -8.95
CA ASP A 176 6.83 -4.82 -10.07
C ASP A 176 5.47 -4.58 -10.72
N HIS A 177 4.58 -3.81 -10.07
CA HIS A 177 3.28 -3.42 -10.60
C HIS A 177 3.08 -1.90 -10.57
N ILE A 178 2.60 -1.33 -11.67
CA ILE A 178 2.08 0.04 -11.76
C ILE A 178 0.56 -0.06 -11.89
N MET A 179 -0.15 0.44 -10.90
CA MET A 179 -1.59 0.33 -10.76
C MET A 179 -2.28 1.66 -11.05
N PHE A 180 -3.56 1.60 -11.42
CA PHE A 180 -4.38 2.78 -11.75
C PHE A 180 -3.82 3.64 -12.90
N THR A 181 -3.15 3.02 -13.88
CA THR A 181 -2.54 3.73 -15.02
C THR A 181 -3.57 4.45 -15.91
N SER A 182 -4.84 4.06 -15.86
CA SER A 182 -5.95 4.79 -16.50
C SER A 182 -6.15 6.20 -15.90
N LEU A 183 -5.71 6.43 -14.66
CA LEU A 183 -5.72 7.72 -13.97
C LEU A 183 -4.35 8.43 -14.04
N GLY A 184 -3.36 7.83 -14.70
CA GLY A 184 -1.98 8.30 -14.70
C GLY A 184 -1.77 9.58 -15.51
N ILE A 185 -0.96 10.49 -14.98
CA ILE A 185 -0.45 11.65 -15.75
C ILE A 185 0.46 11.10 -16.86
N PRO A 186 0.26 11.47 -18.14
CA PRO A 186 0.84 10.70 -19.26
C PRO A 186 2.38 10.65 -19.24
N TRP A 187 3.02 11.78 -18.98
CA TRP A 187 4.48 11.83 -18.92
C TRP A 187 5.05 11.13 -17.68
N VAL A 188 4.32 11.12 -16.56
CA VAL A 188 4.74 10.42 -15.33
C VAL A 188 4.66 8.91 -15.54
N ARG A 189 3.55 8.43 -16.11
CA ARG A 189 3.37 7.01 -16.46
C ARG A 189 4.50 6.55 -17.38
N LYS A 190 4.78 7.32 -18.44
CA LYS A 190 5.89 7.04 -19.36
C LYS A 190 7.23 6.96 -18.62
N GLN A 191 7.53 7.96 -17.78
CA GLN A 191 8.76 7.99 -16.99
C GLN A 191 8.93 6.76 -16.09
N LEU A 192 7.87 6.34 -15.40
CA LEU A 192 7.91 5.18 -14.52
C LEU A 192 8.03 3.86 -15.29
N LYS A 193 7.26 3.71 -16.37
CA LYS A 193 7.31 2.52 -17.23
C LYS A 193 8.69 2.32 -17.85
N GLU A 194 9.30 3.39 -18.33
CA GLU A 194 10.63 3.34 -18.96
C GLU A 194 11.76 3.25 -17.92
N GLY A 195 11.52 3.70 -16.68
CA GLY A 195 12.51 3.71 -15.60
C GLY A 195 12.55 2.44 -14.75
N ILE A 196 11.52 1.59 -14.80
CA ILE A 196 11.43 0.36 -14.00
C ILE A 196 11.44 -0.85 -14.94
N GLU A 197 12.55 -1.59 -14.94
CA GLU A 197 12.73 -2.78 -15.78
C GLU A 197 11.73 -3.89 -15.41
N GLY A 198 11.03 -4.44 -16.41
CA GLY A 198 10.13 -5.59 -16.23
C GLY A 198 8.79 -5.30 -15.54
N VAL A 199 8.47 -4.03 -15.30
CA VAL A 199 7.25 -3.64 -14.57
C VAL A 199 5.97 -3.92 -15.38
N GLN A 200 4.94 -4.41 -14.69
CA GLN A 200 3.62 -4.67 -15.27
C GLN A 200 2.67 -3.49 -15.05
N GLU A 201 1.87 -3.14 -16.05
CA GLU A 201 0.90 -2.05 -15.96
C GLU A 201 -0.53 -2.58 -15.85
N HIS A 202 -1.29 -2.01 -14.91
CA HIS A 202 -2.68 -2.39 -14.66
C HIS A 202 -3.59 -1.16 -14.65
N PRO A 203 -4.74 -1.21 -15.35
CA PRO A 203 -5.61 -0.04 -15.51
C PRO A 203 -6.19 0.45 -14.20
N PHE A 204 -6.42 -0.46 -13.24
CA PHE A 204 -7.01 -0.21 -11.93
C PHE A 204 -6.30 -1.05 -10.87
N ILE A 205 -7.06 -1.63 -9.92
CA ILE A 205 -6.55 -2.39 -8.79
C ILE A 205 -6.31 -3.87 -9.08
N PHE A 206 -6.91 -4.42 -10.13
CA PHE A 206 -6.83 -5.84 -10.47
C PHE A 206 -5.63 -6.11 -11.40
N ILE A 207 -4.68 -6.92 -10.93
CA ILE A 207 -3.41 -7.19 -11.62
C ILE A 207 -3.54 -8.24 -12.73
N ASP A 208 -4.63 -9.00 -12.77
CA ASP A 208 -4.92 -9.95 -13.83
C ASP A 208 -5.55 -9.29 -15.07
N GLN A 209 -5.81 -7.97 -15.00
CA GLN A 209 -6.39 -7.19 -16.07
C GLN A 209 -5.32 -6.53 -16.96
N GLN A 210 -5.61 -6.52 -18.26
CA GLN A 210 -4.75 -5.89 -19.26
C GLN A 210 -5.19 -4.45 -19.53
N MET A 211 -4.24 -3.65 -20.01
CA MET A 211 -4.46 -2.27 -20.47
C MET A 211 -5.14 -2.22 -21.84
N ASN A 212 -6.39 -2.68 -21.94
CA ASN A 212 -7.21 -2.51 -23.15
C ASN A 212 -8.53 -1.81 -22.82
N LYS A 213 -9.14 -1.22 -23.85
CA LYS A 213 -10.36 -0.42 -23.72
C LYS A 213 -11.50 -1.20 -23.10
N GLU A 214 -11.72 -2.43 -23.56
CA GLU A 214 -12.81 -3.29 -23.12
C GLU A 214 -12.69 -3.62 -21.62
N ALA A 215 -11.48 -3.97 -21.15
CA ALA A 215 -11.21 -4.23 -19.74
C ALA A 215 -11.39 -2.98 -18.88
N ILE A 216 -10.96 -1.81 -19.37
CA ILE A 216 -11.15 -0.54 -18.65
C ILE A 216 -12.64 -0.23 -18.51
N GLU A 217 -13.40 -0.28 -19.60
CA GLU A 217 -14.82 0.04 -19.64
C GLU A 217 -15.65 -0.90 -18.74
N ALA A 218 -15.30 -2.20 -18.74
CA ALA A 218 -15.98 -3.19 -17.90
C ALA A 218 -15.82 -2.93 -16.39
N MET A 219 -14.72 -2.29 -15.97
CA MET A 219 -14.40 -2.07 -14.56
C MET A 219 -14.90 -0.74 -14.00
N LEU A 220 -15.26 0.23 -14.85
CA LEU A 220 -15.66 1.57 -14.43
C LEU A 220 -16.78 1.59 -13.36
N PRO A 221 -17.85 0.78 -13.47
CA PRO A 221 -18.90 0.77 -12.45
C PRO A 221 -18.40 0.36 -11.06
N LEU A 222 -17.54 -0.66 -10.99
CA LEU A 222 -16.99 -1.15 -9.71
C LEU A 222 -16.00 -0.14 -9.13
N VAL A 223 -15.17 0.48 -9.97
CA VAL A 223 -14.21 1.51 -9.55
C VAL A 223 -14.95 2.74 -9.00
N GLY A 224 -16.00 3.20 -9.68
CA GLY A 224 -16.83 4.31 -9.20
C GLY A 224 -17.55 3.97 -7.88
N ALA A 225 -18.07 2.76 -7.73
CA ALA A 225 -18.69 2.30 -6.48
C ALA A 225 -17.70 2.23 -5.31
N SER A 226 -16.40 2.09 -5.59
CA SER A 226 -15.33 2.04 -4.59
C SER A 226 -14.90 3.43 -4.07
N GLY A 227 -15.58 4.50 -4.50
CA GLY A 227 -15.31 5.88 -4.05
C GLY A 227 -14.09 6.54 -4.68
N ILE A 228 -13.61 6.02 -5.82
CA ILE A 228 -12.45 6.55 -6.55
C ILE A 228 -12.95 7.59 -7.57
N ASP A 229 -12.30 8.75 -7.64
CA ASP A 229 -12.58 9.77 -8.67
C ASP A 229 -12.14 9.26 -10.07
N VAL A 230 -13.11 9.01 -10.93
CA VAL A 230 -12.94 8.37 -12.26
C VAL A 230 -12.71 9.37 -13.40
N ASN A 231 -11.85 10.37 -13.17
CA ASN A 231 -11.29 11.19 -14.25
C ASN A 231 -10.23 10.39 -15.02
N ILE A 232 -10.68 9.42 -15.82
CA ILE A 232 -9.82 8.48 -16.56
C ILE A 232 -9.41 9.02 -17.92
N THR A 233 -8.24 8.57 -18.37
CA THR A 233 -7.85 8.62 -19.79
C THR A 233 -7.82 7.20 -20.33
N ILE A 234 -8.68 6.92 -21.32
CA ILE A 234 -8.65 5.65 -22.05
C ILE A 234 -7.59 5.79 -23.14
N TRP A 235 -6.62 4.88 -23.12
CA TRP A 235 -5.54 4.82 -24.09
C TRP A 235 -5.84 3.74 -25.12
N GLU A 236 -5.59 4.03 -26.41
CA GLU A 236 -5.54 3.03 -27.49
C GLU A 236 -4.14 2.38 -27.56
#